data_AF-A0AB38KIU9-F1
#
_entry.id   AF-A0AB38KIU9-F1
#
_cell.length_a   1.000
_cell.length_b   1.000
_cell.length_c   1.000
_cell.angle_alpha   90.00
_cell.angle_beta   90.00
_cell.angle_gamma   90.00
#
_symmetry.space_group_name_H-M   'P 1'
#
loop_
_entity.id
_entity.type
_entity.pdbx_description
1 polymer ?
#
loop_
_entity_poly.entity_id
_entity_poly.type
_entity_poly.pdbx_seq_one_letter_code
_entity_poly.pdbx_strand_id
1 'polypeptide(L)'
;MAEITPDLIENQVMGLWFVASALGNFVAGLIGGNVNIKNIDQLPNIFGQCMWMLFVIALLLFIAKKPIYKILNEKNKQLSN
;
A
#
# COMPACT_ATOMS: atom_id res chain seq x y z
N MET A 1 2.27 2.89 -12.16
CA MET A 1 2.50 1.55 -11.56
C MET A 1 3.20 0.61 -12.52
N ALA A 2 2.74 0.49 -13.77
CA ALA A 2 3.44 -0.31 -14.79
C ALA A 2 4.89 0.15 -15.06
N GLU A 3 5.18 1.45 -14.88
CA GLU A 3 6.50 2.03 -15.15
C GLU A 3 7.65 1.41 -14.33
N ILE A 4 7.38 0.97 -13.09
CA ILE A 4 8.35 0.28 -12.23
C ILE A 4 8.29 -1.25 -12.37
N THR A 5 7.34 -1.77 -13.13
CA THR A 5 7.10 -3.21 -13.26
C THR A 5 8.04 -3.81 -14.32
N PRO A 6 8.61 -5.01 -14.09
CA PRO A 6 9.30 -5.77 -15.13
C PRO A 6 8.36 -6.12 -16.28
N ASP A 7 8.84 -6.03 -17.52
CA ASP A 7 8.01 -6.21 -18.72
C ASP A 7 7.36 -7.61 -18.79
N LEU A 8 7.97 -8.62 -18.14
CA LEU A 8 7.44 -9.98 -18.03
C LEU A 8 6.08 -10.06 -17.30
N ILE A 9 5.81 -9.16 -16.34
CA ILE A 9 4.61 -9.21 -15.49
C ILE A 9 3.75 -7.95 -15.59
N GLU A 10 4.01 -7.09 -16.59
CA GLU A 10 3.32 -5.80 -16.76
C GLU A 10 1.79 -5.95 -16.82
N ASN A 11 1.31 -6.98 -17.54
CA ASN A 11 -0.12 -7.26 -17.69
C ASN A 11 -0.80 -7.75 -16.39
N GLN A 12 -0.02 -8.23 -15.40
CA GLN A 12 -0.54 -8.75 -14.13
C GLN A 12 -0.64 -7.68 -13.03
N VAL A 13 -0.09 -6.49 -13.27
CA VAL A 13 -0.08 -5.37 -12.29
C VAL A 13 -1.50 -4.92 -11.94
N MET A 14 -2.39 -4.90 -12.94
CA MET A 14 -3.81 -4.61 -12.72
C MET A 14 -4.43 -5.63 -11.76
N GLY A 15 -4.13 -6.93 -11.91
CA GLY A 15 -4.60 -7.97 -11.00
C GLY A 15 -4.09 -7.78 -9.58
N LEU A 16 -2.79 -7.48 -9.42
CA LEU A 16 -2.19 -7.20 -8.10
C LEU A 16 -2.82 -5.98 -7.43
N TRP A 17 -3.13 -4.93 -8.18
CA TRP A 17 -3.82 -3.75 -7.68
C TRP A 17 -5.23 -4.06 -7.17
N PHE A 18 -5.99 -4.87 -7.91
CA PHE A 18 -7.32 -5.31 -7.48
C PHE A 18 -7.26 -6.19 -6.23
N VAL A 19 -6.30 -7.11 -6.15
CA VAL A 19 -6.10 -7.96 -4.97
C VAL A 19 -5.76 -7.12 -3.74
N ALA A 20 -4.87 -6.14 -3.88
CA ALA A 20 -4.54 -5.21 -2.79
C ALA A 20 -5.78 -4.43 -2.31
N SER A 21 -6.61 -3.96 -3.26
CA SER A 21 -7.84 -3.22 -2.95
C SER A 21 -8.89 -4.10 -2.26
N ALA A 22 -9.08 -5.33 -2.73
CA ALA A 22 -9.99 -6.30 -2.13
C ALA A 22 -9.54 -6.67 -0.70
N LEU A 23 -8.24 -6.84 -0.49
CA LEU A 23 -7.67 -7.11 0.83
C LEU A 23 -7.86 -5.92 1.79
N GLY A 24 -7.69 -4.68 1.30
CA GLY A 24 -7.98 -3.48 2.09
C GLY A 24 -9.44 -3.42 2.53
N ASN A 25 -10.39 -3.69 1.62
CA ASN A 25 -11.82 -3.75 1.94
C ASN A 25 -12.14 -4.88 2.93
N PHE A 26 -11.50 -6.04 2.80
CA PHE A 26 -11.66 -7.14 3.74
C PHE A 26 -11.20 -6.77 5.16
N VAL A 27 -10.00 -6.18 5.29
CA VAL A 27 -9.48 -5.72 6.58
C VAL A 27 -10.35 -4.62 7.17
N ALA A 28 -10.84 -3.68 6.36
CA ALA A 28 -11.77 -2.63 6.81
C ALA A 28 -13.08 -3.22 7.34
N GLY A 29 -13.62 -4.27 6.68
CA GLY A 29 -14.78 -5.00 7.15
C GLY A 29 -14.56 -5.67 8.51
N LEU A 30 -13.40 -6.29 8.73
CA LEU A 30 -13.03 -6.89 10.01
C LEU A 30 -12.89 -5.84 11.13
N ILE A 31 -12.21 -4.73 10.85
CA ILE A 31 -12.02 -3.65 11.82
C ILE A 31 -13.38 -3.02 12.16
N GLY A 32 -14.18 -2.67 11.16
CA GLY A 32 -15.49 -2.05 11.34
C GLY A 32 -16.52 -2.98 12.01
N GLY A 33 -16.48 -4.28 11.71
CA GLY A 33 -17.36 -5.28 12.33
C GLY A 33 -17.05 -5.56 13.80
N ASN A 34 -15.81 -5.34 14.23
CA ASN A 34 -15.40 -5.52 15.63
C ASN A 34 -15.68 -4.28 16.51
N VAL A 35 -16.13 -3.17 15.92
CA VAL A 35 -16.50 -1.96 16.68
C VAL A 35 -17.85 -2.17 17.35
N ASN A 36 -17.84 -2.37 18.67
CA ASN A 36 -19.05 -2.55 19.46
C ASN A 36 -19.49 -1.23 20.11
N ILE A 37 -20.76 -0.85 19.93
CA ILE A 37 -21.36 0.40 20.43
C ILE A 37 -21.32 0.50 21.97
N LYS A 38 -21.11 -0.62 22.68
CA LYS A 38 -20.95 -0.63 24.14
C LYS A 38 -19.55 -0.23 24.62
N ASN A 39 -18.55 -0.16 23.74
CA ASN A 39 -17.15 0.15 24.06
C ASN A 39 -16.64 1.34 23.23
N ILE A 40 -17.40 2.44 23.21
CA ILE A 40 -17.05 3.64 22.43
C ILE A 40 -15.68 4.20 22.83
N ASP A 41 -15.29 4.03 24.09
CA ASP A 41 -13.98 4.42 24.62
C ASP A 41 -12.80 3.72 23.92
N GLN A 42 -13.04 2.62 23.22
CA GLN A 42 -12.02 1.88 22.46
C GLN A 42 -11.83 2.38 21.03
N LEU A 43 -12.76 3.18 20.47
CA LEU A 43 -12.65 3.73 19.11
C LEU A 43 -11.37 4.55 18.90
N PRO A 44 -11.01 5.50 19.80
CA PRO A 44 -9.78 6.26 19.65
C PRO A 44 -8.54 5.38 19.60
N ASN A 45 -8.53 4.27 20.35
CA ASN A 45 -7.42 3.33 20.36
C ASN A 45 -7.32 2.57 19.01
N ILE A 46 -8.45 2.07 18.48
CA ILE A 46 -8.48 1.39 17.18
C ILE A 46 -8.03 2.32 16.05
N PHE A 47 -8.58 3.53 15.97
CA PHE A 47 -8.17 4.50 14.94
C PHE A 47 -6.72 4.96 15.14
N GLY A 48 -6.26 5.09 16.38
CA GLY A 48 -4.86 5.39 16.69
C GLY A 48 -3.90 4.31 16.20
N GLN A 49 -4.27 3.03 16.35
CA GLN A 49 -3.49 1.92 15.80
C GLN A 49 -3.45 1.95 14.27
N CYS A 50 -4.59 2.22 13.60
CA CYS A 50 -4.62 2.38 12.14
C CYS A 50 -3.74 3.55 11.68
N MET A 51 -3.78 4.68 12.38
CA MET A 51 -2.92 5.83 12.09
C MET A 51 -1.45 5.47 12.21
N TRP A 52 -1.02 4.85 13.31
CA TRP A 52 0.37 4.45 13.51
C TRP A 52 0.83 3.43 12.47
N MET A 53 -0.03 2.48 12.10
CA MET A 53 0.28 1.51 11.04
C MET A 53 0.53 2.21 9.70
N LEU A 54 -0.36 3.12 9.30
CA LEU A 54 -0.19 3.90 8.06
C LEU A 54 1.04 4.79 8.11
N PHE A 55 1.31 5.41 9.27
CA PHE A 55 2.47 6.26 9.48
C PHE A 55 3.80 5.49 9.31
N VAL A 56 3.91 4.30 9.90
CA VAL A 56 5.09 3.44 9.76
C VAL A 56 5.29 3.03 8.30
N ILE A 57 4.24 2.64 7.60
CA ILE A 57 4.31 2.28 6.17
C ILE A 57 4.75 3.48 5.33
N ALA A 58 4.20 4.66 5.58
CA ALA A 58 4.58 5.89 4.88
C ALA A 58 6.05 6.25 5.13
N LEU A 59 6.54 6.11 6.35
CA LEU A 59 7.94 6.35 6.69
C LEU A 59 8.86 5.35 5.97
N LEU A 60 8.47 4.08 5.92
CA LEU A 60 9.23 3.03 5.24
C LEU A 60 9.31 3.31 3.72
N LEU A 61 8.19 3.69 3.11
CA LEU A 61 8.15 4.11 1.70
C LEU A 61 8.98 5.38 1.44
N PHE A 62 8.99 6.33 2.38
CA PHE A 62 9.79 7.54 2.29
C PHE A 62 11.30 7.24 2.25
N ILE A 63 11.76 6.30 3.08
CA ILE A 63 13.15 5.82 3.07
C ILE A 63 13.45 5.08 1.76
N ALA A 64 12.52 4.24 1.29
CA ALA A 64 12.63 3.49 0.05
C ALA A 64 12.52 4.36 -1.22
N LYS A 65 12.21 5.65 -1.10
CA LYS A 65 12.12 6.58 -2.23
C LYS A 65 13.40 6.54 -3.09
N LYS A 66 14.57 6.72 -2.48
CA LYS A 66 15.84 6.81 -3.23
C LYS A 66 16.11 5.61 -4.16
N PRO A 67 16.04 4.35 -3.71
CA PRO A 67 16.26 3.20 -4.60
C PRO A 67 15.18 3.06 -5.68
N ILE A 68 13.91 3.37 -5.39
CA ILE A 68 12.82 3.29 -6.38
C ILE A 68 13.08 4.24 -7.55
N TYR A 69 13.47 5.49 -7.28
CA TYR A 69 13.80 6.47 -8.33
C TYR A 69 15.03 6.07 -9.14
N LYS A 70 16.01 5.39 -8.52
CA LYS A 70 17.17 4.86 -9.24
C LYS A 70 16.75 3.79 -10.27
N ILE A 71 15.92 2.83 -9.85
CA ILE A 71 15.42 1.75 -10.74
C ILE A 71 14.63 2.33 -11.91
N LEU A 72 13.78 3.33 -11.65
CA LEU A 72 12.98 3.99 -12.67
C LEU A 72 13.86 4.70 -13.72
N ASN A 73 14.87 5.44 -13.28
CA ASN A 73 15.80 6.13 -14.18
C ASN A 73 16.61 5.14 -15.03
N GLU A 74 17.04 4.01 -14.46
CA GLU A 74 17.75 2.97 -15.21
C GLU A 74 16.85 2.32 -16.28
N LYS A 75 15.59 2.02 -15.97
CA LYS A 75 14.63 1.49 -16.95
C LYS A 75 14.38 2.48 -18.11
N ASN A 76 14.16 3.75 -17.80
CA ASN A 76 13.94 4.79 -18.81
C ASN A 76 15.13 4.98 -19.76
N LYS A 77 16.36 4.80 -19.25
CA LYS A 77 17.58 4.85 -20.08
C LYS A 77 17.70 3.67 -21.05
N GLN A 78 17.18 2.50 -20.70
CA GLN A 78 17.17 1.34 -21.60
C GLN A 78 16.13 1.48 -22.73
N LEU A 79 14.98 2.09 -22.44
CA LEU A 79 13.92 2.34 -23.43
C LEU A 79 14.28 3.42 -24.46
N SER A 80 15.26 4.29 -24.17
CA SER A 80 15.68 5.38 -25.06
C SER A 80 16.92 5.08 -25.92
N ASN A 81 17.52 3.88 -25.80
CA ASN A 81 18.62 3.40 -26.66
C ASN A 81 18.10 2.31 -27.59
#